data_AF-A0A1R0H512-F1
#
_entry.id   AF-A0A1R0H512-F1
#
_cell.length_a   1.000
_cell.length_b   1.000
_cell.length_c   1.000
_cell.angle_alpha   90.00
_cell.angle_beta   90.00
_cell.angle_gamma   90.00
#
_symmetry.space_group_name_H-M   'P 1'
#
loop_
_entity.id
_entity.type
_entity.pdbx_description
1 polymer ?
#
loop_
_entity_poly.entity_id
_entity_poly.type
_entity_poly.pdbx_seq_one_letter_code
_entity_poly.pdbx_strand_id
1 'polypeptide(L)'
;MFLRNFPETKLIYLIPYSPMLNPIEISWSVMKSEIKKKFAKVKYFNDGYPSQEFPQVEWAAKATQRTKNDSYIKFTPEMCQRFISHMQTLFSDAIQLNDM
;
A
#
# COMPACT_ATOMS: atom_id res chain seq x y z
N MET A 1 0.07 -23.66 -8.63
CA MET A 1 0.34 -23.22 -10.01
C MET A 1 1.32 -22.04 -10.09
N PHE A 2 1.32 -21.08 -9.14
CA PHE A 2 2.23 -19.91 -9.15
C PHE A 2 3.74 -20.20 -8.97
N LEU A 3 4.11 -21.24 -8.21
CA LEU A 3 5.53 -21.54 -7.91
C LEU A 3 6.34 -22.09 -9.09
N ARG A 4 5.69 -22.55 -10.17
CA ARG A 4 6.39 -23.06 -11.36
C ARG A 4 7.21 -21.99 -12.07
N ASN A 5 6.86 -20.71 -11.89
CA ASN A 5 7.54 -19.57 -12.51
C ASN A 5 8.66 -18.98 -11.64
N PHE A 6 8.82 -19.45 -10.40
CA PHE A 6 9.79 -18.91 -9.43
C PHE A 6 10.45 -20.03 -8.63
N PRO A 7 11.29 -20.86 -9.27
CA PRO A 7 11.82 -22.09 -8.67
C PRO A 7 12.67 -21.87 -7.42
N GLU A 8 13.30 -20.69 -7.28
CA GLU A 8 14.13 -20.35 -6.12
C GLU A 8 13.36 -19.65 -4.98
N THR A 9 12.06 -19.42 -5.14
CA THR A 9 11.26 -18.70 -4.14
C THR A 9 10.70 -19.65 -3.09
N LYS A 10 10.93 -19.29 -1.82
CA LYS A 10 10.33 -19.98 -0.68
C LYS A 10 9.07 -19.24 -0.25
N LEU A 11 7.98 -19.98 -0.05
CA LEU A 11 6.80 -19.43 0.61
C LEU A 11 7.05 -19.37 2.11
N ILE A 12 6.76 -18.21 2.68
CA ILE A 12 6.78 -18.00 4.12
C ILE A 12 5.36 -18.12 4.63
N TYR A 13 5.17 -18.90 5.70
CA TYR A 13 3.87 -19.00 6.35
C TYR A 13 3.56 -17.71 7.10
N LEU A 14 2.36 -17.18 6.88
CA LEU A 14 1.81 -16.05 7.61
C LEU A 14 0.62 -16.55 8.44
N ILE A 15 0.63 -16.22 9.73
CA ILE A 15 -0.44 -16.58 10.66
C ILE A 15 -1.74 -15.87 10.23
N PRO A 16 -2.91 -16.55 10.25
CA PRO A 16 -4.19 -15.92 9.96
C PRO A 16 -4.45 -14.68 10.82
N TYR A 17 -5.18 -13.71 10.26
CA TYR A 17 -5.60 -12.48 10.96
C TYR A 17 -4.46 -11.68 11.62
N SER A 18 -3.22 -11.82 11.14
CA SER A 18 -2.04 -11.16 11.70
C SER A 18 -1.48 -10.09 10.75
N PRO A 19 -2.21 -8.99 10.47
CA PRO A 19 -1.77 -7.96 9.52
C PRO A 19 -0.47 -7.27 9.95
N MET A 20 -0.23 -7.19 11.27
CA MET A 20 1.00 -6.64 11.86
C MET A 20 2.26 -7.44 11.48
N LEU A 21 2.11 -8.75 11.20
CA LEU A 21 3.21 -9.62 10.76
C LEU A 21 3.38 -9.64 9.23
N ASN A 22 2.62 -8.81 8.51
CA ASN A 22 2.68 -8.70 7.06
C ASN A 22 3.25 -7.33 6.63
N PRO A 23 4.51 -7.25 6.16
CA PRO A 23 5.13 -5.97 5.74
C PRO A 23 4.40 -5.33 4.54
N ILE A 24 3.76 -6.19 3.74
CA ILE A 24 2.43 -6.01 3.16
C ILE A 24 1.67 -4.73 3.55
N GLU A 25 1.02 -4.89 4.71
CA GLU A 25 0.02 -4.00 5.29
C GLU A 25 0.62 -2.67 5.75
N ILE A 26 1.87 -2.69 6.24
CA ILE A 26 2.61 -1.48 6.58
C ILE A 26 2.81 -0.63 5.33
N SER A 27 3.22 -1.27 4.23
CA SER A 27 3.37 -0.60 2.94
C SER A 27 2.04 0.00 2.46
N TRP A 28 0.95 -0.77 2.55
CA TRP A 28 -0.40 -0.27 2.24
C TRP A 28 -0.81 0.92 3.11
N SER A 29 -0.48 0.91 4.40
CA SER A 29 -0.78 2.03 5.32
C SER A 29 -0.10 3.32 4.87
N VAL A 30 1.18 3.25 4.50
CA VAL A 30 1.93 4.40 3.97
C VAL A 30 1.32 4.89 2.67
N MET A 31 1.05 3.99 1.72
CA MET A 31 0.45 4.35 0.43
C MET A 31 -0.92 5.00 0.62
N LYS A 32 -1.80 4.42 1.45
CA LYS A 32 -3.12 4.97 1.78
C LYS A 32 -2.99 6.38 2.37
N SER A 33 -2.03 6.60 3.25
CA SER A 33 -1.79 7.91 3.87
C SER A 33 -1.36 8.95 2.85
N GLU A 34 -0.52 8.60 1.89
CA GLU A 34 -0.12 9.52 0.82
C GLU A 34 -1.23 9.81 -0.16
N ILE A 35 -1.99 8.78 -0.55
CA ILE A 35 -3.19 8.93 -1.37
C ILE A 35 -4.13 9.93 -0.68
N LYS A 36 -4.47 9.73 0.60
CA LYS A 36 -5.32 10.66 1.36
C LYS A 36 -4.79 12.10 1.36
N LYS A 37 -3.49 12.30 1.60
CA LYS A 37 -2.86 13.63 1.56
C LYS A 37 -2.97 14.29 0.18
N LYS A 38 -2.78 13.53 -0.89
CA LYS A 38 -2.89 14.04 -2.26
C LYS A 38 -4.35 14.34 -2.61
N PHE A 39 -5.27 13.42 -2.31
CA PHE A 39 -6.71 13.63 -2.48
C PHE A 39 -7.21 14.88 -1.75
N ALA A 40 -6.75 15.13 -0.52
CA ALA A 40 -7.10 16.35 0.22
C ALA A 40 -6.65 17.65 -0.47
N LYS A 41 -5.63 17.59 -1.34
CA LYS A 41 -5.12 18.74 -2.11
C LYS A 41 -5.74 18.84 -3.50
N VAL A 42 -6.34 17.77 -4.01
CA VAL A 42 -7.01 17.73 -5.32
C VAL A 42 -8.39 18.36 -5.15
N LYS A 43 -8.49 19.68 -5.42
CA LYS A 43 -9.77 20.42 -5.45
C LYS A 43 -10.77 19.87 -6.48
N TYR A 44 -10.26 19.17 -7.49
CA TYR A 44 -10.97 18.86 -8.72
C TYR A 44 -12.06 17.76 -8.64
N PHE A 45 -12.19 17.03 -7.53
CA PHE A 45 -13.22 15.98 -7.46
C PHE A 45 -14.65 16.52 -7.42
N ASN A 46 -14.84 17.70 -6.81
CA ASN A 46 -16.15 18.33 -6.64
C ASN A 46 -16.36 19.54 -7.57
N ASP A 47 -15.28 20.16 -8.07
CA ASP A 47 -15.36 21.42 -8.83
C ASP A 47 -15.67 21.22 -10.33
N GLY A 48 -15.89 19.97 -10.75
CA GLY A 48 -16.22 19.66 -12.14
C GLY A 48 -14.99 19.63 -13.06
N TYR A 49 -15.18 18.92 -14.16
CA TYR A 49 -14.14 18.62 -15.14
C TYR A 49 -13.75 19.87 -15.95
N PRO A 50 -12.47 20.31 -15.99
CA PRO A 50 -12.10 21.60 -16.58
C PRO A 50 -12.33 21.74 -18.09
N SER A 51 -12.39 20.64 -18.87
CA SER A 51 -12.39 20.69 -20.36
C SER A 51 -13.61 20.06 -21.05
N GLN A 52 -14.62 19.58 -20.32
CA GLN A 52 -15.81 18.79 -20.78
C GLN A 52 -15.60 17.59 -21.75
N GLU A 53 -14.37 17.23 -22.13
CA GLU A 53 -14.00 16.09 -22.99
C GLU A 53 -14.38 14.68 -22.47
N PHE A 54 -14.56 14.46 -21.16
CA PHE A 54 -14.94 13.14 -20.61
C PHE A 54 -16.11 13.23 -19.61
N PRO A 55 -16.92 12.16 -19.49
CA PRO A 55 -17.85 12.00 -18.37
C PRO A 55 -17.14 12.11 -17.01
N GLN A 56 -17.80 12.73 -16.03
CA GLN A 56 -17.26 12.97 -14.68
C GLN A 56 -16.71 11.68 -14.03
N VAL A 57 -17.37 10.55 -14.26
CA VAL A 57 -16.95 9.23 -13.74
C VAL A 57 -15.60 8.79 -14.31
N GLU A 58 -15.39 8.97 -15.62
CA GLU A 58 -14.14 8.58 -16.27
C GLU A 58 -12.97 9.46 -15.81
N TRP A 59 -13.23 10.76 -15.64
CA TRP A 59 -12.22 11.64 -15.09
C TRP A 59 -11.86 11.29 -13.65
N ALA A 60 -12.85 11.00 -12.81
CA ALA A 60 -12.62 10.59 -11.42
C ALA A 60 -11.77 9.30 -11.35
N ALA A 61 -12.04 8.34 -12.24
CA ALA A 61 -11.25 7.12 -12.37
C ALA A 61 -9.80 7.41 -12.80
N LYS A 62 -9.60 8.24 -13.84
CA LYS A 62 -8.26 8.65 -14.32
C LYS A 62 -7.48 9.43 -13.26
N ALA A 63 -8.13 10.37 -12.55
CA ALA A 63 -7.52 11.15 -11.47
C ALA A 63 -7.10 10.25 -10.30
N THR A 64 -7.92 9.26 -9.95
CA THR A 64 -7.59 8.24 -8.93
C THR A 64 -6.39 7.40 -9.35
N GLN A 65 -6.36 6.93 -10.59
CA GLN A 65 -5.25 6.12 -11.11
C GLN A 65 -3.93 6.90 -11.13
N ARG A 66 -3.94 8.16 -11.57
CA ARG A 66 -2.77 9.06 -11.51
C ARG A 66 -2.29 9.25 -10.07
N THR A 67 -3.20 9.57 -9.16
CA THR A 67 -2.86 9.76 -7.74
C THR A 67 -2.26 8.50 -7.13
N LYS A 68 -2.77 7.31 -7.48
CA LYS A 68 -2.21 6.03 -7.07
C LYS A 68 -0.79 5.83 -7.61
N ASN A 69 -0.60 6.01 -8.92
CA ASN A 69 0.71 5.85 -9.57
C ASN A 69 1.76 6.81 -9.00
N ASP A 70 1.40 8.08 -8.80
CA ASP A 70 2.31 9.08 -8.23
C ASP A 70 2.64 8.78 -6.75
N SER A 71 1.76 8.07 -6.05
CA SER A 71 2.01 7.68 -4.66
C SER A 71 2.97 6.49 -4.55
N TYR A 72 3.07 5.68 -5.61
CA TYR A 72 4.03 4.57 -5.68
C TYR A 72 5.49 5.04 -5.65
N ILE A 73 5.77 6.24 -6.20
CA ILE A 73 7.10 6.85 -6.25
C ILE A 73 7.72 7.02 -4.85
N LYS A 74 6.93 7.01 -3.78
CA LYS A 74 7.43 7.18 -2.41
C LYS A 74 8.14 5.94 -1.87
N PHE A 75 7.91 4.74 -2.42
CA PHE A 75 8.54 3.54 -1.89
C PHE A 75 10.01 3.50 -2.28
N THR A 76 10.87 3.77 -1.30
CA THR A 76 12.31 3.58 -1.45
C THR A 76 12.73 2.21 -0.90
N PRO A 77 13.84 1.63 -1.38
CA PRO A 77 14.37 0.38 -0.83
C PRO A 77 14.60 0.43 0.69
N GLU A 78 15.03 1.57 1.22
CA GLU A 78 15.28 1.78 2.65
C GLU A 78 13.98 1.73 3.46
N MET A 79 12.88 2.24 2.90
CA MET A 79 11.56 2.12 3.52
C MET A 79 11.12 0.66 3.58
N CYS A 80 11.29 -0.09 2.50
CA CYS A 80 10.96 -1.52 2.48
C CYS A 80 11.76 -2.31 3.51
N GLN A 81 13.06 -2.03 3.64
CA GLN A 81 13.90 -2.63 4.68
C GLN A 81 13.39 -2.30 6.08
N ARG A 82 13.04 -1.04 6.35
CA ARG A 82 12.47 -0.64 7.64
C ARG A 82 11.16 -1.37 7.96
N PHE A 83 10.29 -1.59 6.97
CA PHE A 83 9.04 -2.34 7.19
C PHE A 83 9.31 -3.80 7.57
N ILE A 84 10.28 -4.43 6.90
CA ILE A 84 10.72 -5.79 7.24
C ILE A 84 11.30 -5.83 8.65
N SER A 85 12.19 -4.91 9.00
CA SER A 85 12.80 -4.85 10.34
C SER A 85 11.77 -4.59 11.43
N HIS A 86 10.80 -3.70 11.20
CA HIS A 86 9.71 -3.46 12.15
C HIS A 86 8.86 -4.70 12.38
N MET A 87 8.50 -5.41 11.31
CA MET A 87 7.75 -6.66 11.43
C MET A 87 8.54 -7.73 12.21
N GLN A 88 9.86 -7.79 12.04
CA GLN A 88 10.72 -8.73 12.78
C GLN A 88 10.73 -8.48 14.30
N THR A 89 10.60 -7.24 14.76
CA THR A 89 10.53 -6.96 16.21
C THR A 89 9.24 -7.50 16.82
N LEU A 90 8.14 -7.49 16.06
CA LEU A 90 6.83 -7.96 16.52
C LEU A 90 6.76 -9.49 16.65
N PHE A 91 7.60 -10.26 15.95
CA PHE A 91 7.61 -11.72 16.11
C PHE A 91 7.99 -12.16 17.53
N SER A 92 8.90 -11.44 18.19
CA SER A 92 9.27 -11.74 19.58
C SER A 92 8.07 -11.60 20.51
N ASP A 93 7.32 -10.50 20.36
CA ASP A 93 6.13 -10.22 21.17
C ASP A 93 5.02 -11.25 20.89
N ALA A 94 4.85 -11.64 19.61
CA ALA A 94 3.90 -12.66 19.20
C ALA A 94 4.18 -14.04 19.83
N ILE A 95 5.46 -14.44 19.88
CA ILE A 95 5.89 -15.71 20.50
C ILE A 95 5.64 -15.68 22.01
N GLN A 96 5.84 -14.53 22.64
CA GLN A 96 5.63 -14.35 24.08
C GLN A 96 4.15 -14.21 24.47
N LEU A 97 3.23 -14.17 23.49
CA LEU A 97 1.80 -13.92 23.70
C LEU A 97 1.55 -12.60 24.45
N ASN A 98 2.44 -11.62 24.28
CA ASN A 98 2.17 -10.26 24.74
C ASN A 98 1.05 -9.68 23.85
N ASP A 99 0.11 -8.95 24.44
CA ASP A 99 -0.90 -8.23 23.65
C ASP A 99 -0.17 -7.25 22.72
N MET A 100 -0.34 -7.47 21.41
CA MET A 100 0.23 -6.68 20.31
C MET A 100 -0.80 -5.78 19.64
#